data_AF-A0A3C0NIZ7-F1
#
_entry.id   AF-A0A3C0NIZ7-F1
#
_cell.length_a   1.000
_cell.length_b   1.000
_cell.length_c   1.000
_cell.angle_alpha   90.00
_cell.angle_beta   90.00
_cell.angle_gamma   90.00
#
_symmetry.space_group_name_H-M   'P 1'
#
loop_
_entity.id
_entity.type
_entity.pdbx_description
1 polymer ?
#
loop_
_entity_poly.entity_id
_entity_poly.type
_entity_poly.pdbx_seq_one_letter_code
_entity_poly.pdbx_strand_id
1 'polypeptide(L)'
;TSIRIFPTYLSIKSPHYKTQSLDTSPEAEEYQFKLWRSRPLWKKAELVANWTKGTWELALVGISHQYPDASPAKIRREFIRRSLGVDISLPGNPFDEQRIMLSDPITLALDVANIL
;
A
#
# COMPACT_ATOMS: atom_id res chain seq x y z
N THR A 1 0.26 28.68 30.28
CA THR A 1 -0.15 27.31 29.90
C THR A 1 -1.09 27.40 28.71
N SER A 2 -0.62 27.11 27.50
CA SER A 2 -1.44 27.20 26.27
C SER A 2 -2.22 25.91 26.06
N ILE A 3 -3.55 26.00 26.11
CA ILE A 3 -4.46 24.89 25.83
C ILE A 3 -4.36 24.59 24.34
N ARG A 4 -3.76 23.46 23.96
CA ARG A 4 -3.87 22.95 22.59
C ARG A 4 -5.32 22.54 22.37
N ILE A 5 -6.07 23.37 21.65
CA ILE A 5 -7.39 23.01 21.15
C ILE A 5 -7.16 21.92 20.10
N PHE A 6 -7.42 20.66 20.46
CA PHE A 6 -7.54 19.60 19.47
C PHE A 6 -8.72 19.98 18.56
N PRO A 7 -8.57 19.92 17.22
CA PRO A 7 -9.68 20.22 16.33
C PRO A 7 -10.85 19.30 16.68
N THR A 8 -12.00 19.90 16.97
CA THR A 8 -13.25 19.19 17.17
C THR A 8 -13.49 18.33 15.95
N TYR A 9 -13.39 17.00 16.08
CA TYR A 9 -13.68 16.10 14.97
C TYR A 9 -15.11 16.39 14.51
N LEU A 10 -15.26 16.87 13.27
CA LEU A 10 -16.56 17.04 12.63
C LEU A 10 -17.29 15.69 12.71
N SER A 11 -18.45 15.69 13.36
CA SER A 11 -19.34 14.53 13.34
C SER A 11 -19.65 14.17 11.89
N ILE A 12 -19.69 12.88 11.55
CA ILE A 12 -20.07 12.40 10.21
C ILE A 12 -21.49 12.88 9.83
N LYS A 13 -22.30 13.21 10.83
CA LYS A 13 -23.64 13.79 10.69
C LYS A 13 -23.64 15.32 10.49
N SER A 14 -22.48 15.96 10.45
CA SER A 14 -22.37 17.39 10.17
C SER A 14 -22.73 17.68 8.71
N PRO A 15 -23.50 18.74 8.41
CA PRO A 15 -23.77 19.17 7.05
C PRO A 15 -22.49 19.59 6.27
N HIS A 16 -21.37 19.77 6.98
CA HIS A 16 -20.06 20.07 6.39
C HIS A 16 -19.14 18.85 6.31
N TYR A 17 -19.65 17.64 6.61
CA TYR A 17 -18.86 16.43 6.48
C TYR A 17 -18.58 16.12 5.00
N LYS A 18 -17.31 15.87 4.69
CA LYS A 18 -16.87 15.45 3.36
C LYS A 18 -16.26 14.06 3.46
N THR A 19 -16.84 13.12 2.72
CA THR A 19 -16.32 11.75 2.60
C THR A 19 -14.97 11.73 1.89
N GLN A 20 -14.15 10.72 2.17
CA GLN A 20 -12.84 10.54 1.56
C GLN A 20 -12.93 10.23 0.07
N SER A 21 -14.02 9.59 -0.37
CA SER A 21 -14.31 9.31 -1.76
C SER A 21 -15.69 9.84 -2.17
N LEU A 22 -15.79 10.35 -3.40
CA LEU A 22 -17.03 10.90 -3.97
C LEU A 22 -18.13 9.85 -4.18
N ASP A 23 -17.75 8.58 -4.29
CA ASP A 23 -18.67 7.44 -4.48
C ASP A 23 -19.12 6.79 -3.17
N THR A 24 -18.68 7.32 -2.02
CA THR A 24 -18.98 6.78 -0.69
C THR A 24 -19.95 7.70 0.03
N SER A 25 -21.06 7.15 0.53
CA SER A 25 -22.01 7.91 1.36
C SER A 25 -21.46 8.11 2.79
N PRO A 26 -21.86 9.18 3.50
CA PRO A 26 -21.43 9.40 4.89
C PRO A 26 -21.71 8.20 5.81
N GLU A 27 -22.86 7.53 5.64
CA GLU A 27 -23.26 6.36 6.42
C GLU A 27 -22.37 5.14 6.12
N ALA A 28 -22.01 4.94 4.85
CA ALA A 28 -21.09 3.88 4.45
C ALA A 28 -19.69 4.12 5.04
N GLU A 29 -19.20 5.36 5.04
CA GLU A 29 -17.91 5.72 5.63
C GLU A 29 -17.91 5.57 7.16
N GLU A 30 -18.99 5.96 7.84
CA GLU A 30 -19.17 5.73 9.27
C GLU A 30 -19.09 4.24 9.60
N TYR A 31 -19.78 3.41 8.81
CA TYR A 31 -19.74 1.96 8.97
C TYR A 31 -18.33 1.39 8.72
N GLN A 32 -17.64 1.84 7.66
CA GLN A 32 -16.25 1.46 7.39
C GLN A 32 -15.33 1.81 8.56
N PHE A 33 -15.44 3.01 9.13
CA PHE A 33 -14.64 3.39 10.30
C PHE A 33 -14.98 2.56 11.52
N LYS A 34 -16.25 2.23 11.76
CA LYS A 34 -16.64 1.34 12.86
C LYS A 34 -15.99 -0.03 12.70
N LEU A 35 -16.04 -0.62 11.50
CA LEU A 35 -15.38 -1.90 11.19
C LEU A 35 -13.86 -1.82 11.30
N TRP A 36 -13.25 -0.71 10.88
CA TRP A 36 -11.81 -0.53 11.00
C TRP A 36 -11.39 -0.42 12.47
N ARG A 37 -12.07 0.41 13.26
CA ARG A 37 -11.74 0.63 14.67
C ARG A 37 -11.94 -0.62 15.53
N SER A 38 -12.92 -1.47 15.22
CA SER A 38 -13.17 -2.71 15.95
C SER A 38 -12.16 -3.83 15.66
N ARG A 39 -11.34 -3.72 14.60
CA ARG A 39 -10.34 -4.74 14.27
C ARG A 39 -9.11 -4.66 15.19
N PRO A 40 -8.60 -5.81 15.68
CA PRO A 40 -7.31 -5.85 16.36
C PRO A 40 -6.18 -5.46 15.40
N LEU A 41 -5.06 -4.97 15.96
CA LEU A 41 -3.94 -4.42 15.18
C LEU A 41 -3.40 -5.40 14.13
N TRP A 42 -3.23 -6.67 14.48
CA TRP A 42 -2.73 -7.69 13.57
C TRP A 42 -3.65 -7.92 12.36
N LYS A 43 -4.97 -7.82 12.52
CA LYS A 43 -5.93 -7.89 11.40
C LYS A 43 -5.85 -6.67 10.48
N LYS A 44 -5.51 -5.49 11.03
CA LYS A 44 -5.26 -4.29 10.21
C LYS A 44 -3.98 -4.47 9.40
N ALA A 45 -2.93 -4.97 10.02
CA ALA A 45 -1.66 -5.27 9.36
C ALA A 45 -1.84 -6.29 8.22
N GLU A 46 -2.56 -7.39 8.48
CA GLU A 46 -2.89 -8.40 7.47
C GLU A 46 -3.67 -7.82 6.27
N LEU A 47 -4.66 -6.96 6.53
CA LEU A 47 -5.38 -6.27 5.45
C LEU A 47 -4.46 -5.40 4.59
N VAL A 48 -3.61 -4.60 5.23
CA VAL A 48 -2.70 -3.69 4.52
C VAL A 48 -1.64 -4.48 3.73
N ALA A 49 -1.12 -5.58 4.29
CA ALA A 49 -0.19 -6.48 3.61
C ALA A 49 -0.82 -7.07 2.34
N ASN A 50 -2.03 -7.62 2.45
CA ASN A 50 -2.76 -8.19 1.32
C ASN A 50 -3.09 -7.14 0.25
N TRP A 51 -3.50 -5.94 0.65
CA TRP A 51 -3.78 -4.85 -0.28
C TRP A 51 -2.51 -4.37 -1.01
N THR A 52 -1.39 -4.27 -0.30
CA THR A 52 -0.10 -3.90 -0.89
C THR A 52 0.32 -4.92 -1.94
N LYS A 53 0.24 -6.21 -1.60
CA LYS A 53 0.53 -7.30 -2.53
C LYS A 53 -0.33 -7.23 -3.80
N GLY A 54 -1.65 -7.11 -3.66
CA GLY A 54 -2.55 -7.01 -4.82
C GLY A 54 -2.27 -5.78 -5.70
N THR A 55 -1.94 -4.65 -5.08
CA THR A 55 -1.55 -3.44 -5.82
C THR A 55 -0.28 -3.67 -6.64
N TRP A 56 0.71 -4.35 -6.08
CA TRP A 56 1.94 -4.68 -6.79
C TRP A 56 1.73 -5.69 -7.91
N GLU A 57 0.88 -6.71 -7.70
CA GLU A 57 0.50 -7.66 -8.74
C GLU A 57 -0.14 -6.95 -9.94
N LEU A 58 -1.08 -6.03 -9.69
CA LEU A 58 -1.70 -5.23 -10.74
C LEU A 58 -0.68 -4.34 -11.47
N ALA A 59 0.25 -3.72 -10.74
CA ALA A 59 1.31 -2.91 -11.33
C ALA A 59 2.21 -3.75 -12.25
N LEU A 60 2.60 -4.96 -11.82
CA LEU A 60 3.39 -5.88 -12.63
C LEU A 60 2.64 -6.34 -13.87
N VAL A 61 1.35 -6.68 -13.76
CA VAL A 61 0.51 -7.01 -14.93
C VAL A 61 0.51 -5.85 -15.93
N GLY A 62 0.34 -4.62 -15.45
CA GLY A 62 0.39 -3.43 -16.30
C GLY A 62 1.75 -3.21 -16.98
N ILE A 63 2.86 -3.48 -16.28
CA ILE A 63 4.21 -3.36 -16.85
C ILE A 63 4.45 -4.46 -17.89
N SER A 64 4.10 -5.71 -17.57
CA SER A 64 4.25 -6.85 -18.50
C SER A 64 3.41 -6.67 -19.75
N HIS A 65 2.21 -6.09 -19.64
CA HIS A 65 1.38 -5.75 -20.79
C HIS A 65 2.01 -4.66 -21.68
N GLN A 66 2.75 -3.71 -21.09
CA GLN A 66 3.44 -2.65 -21.84
C GLN A 66 4.75 -3.12 -22.46
N TYR A 67 5.39 -4.15 -21.88
CA TYR A 67 6.64 -4.71 -22.37
C TYR A 67 6.56 -6.25 -22.47
N PRO A 68 5.86 -6.81 -23.47
CA PRO A 68 5.59 -8.24 -23.56
C PRO A 68 6.84 -9.13 -23.60
N ASP A 69 7.90 -8.66 -24.23
CA ASP A 69 9.17 -9.40 -24.42
C ASP A 69 10.27 -8.96 -23.45
N ALA A 70 9.94 -8.14 -22.44
CA ALA A 70 10.94 -7.68 -21.49
C ALA A 70 11.43 -8.82 -20.58
N SER A 71 12.73 -8.83 -20.33
CA SER A 71 13.31 -9.71 -19.33
C SER A 71 12.74 -9.42 -17.93
N PRO A 72 12.73 -10.39 -17.01
CA PRO A 72 12.31 -10.18 -15.62
C PRO A 72 13.04 -9.02 -14.94
N ALA A 73 14.33 -8.82 -15.23
CA ALA A 73 15.13 -7.72 -14.73
C ALA A 73 14.60 -6.35 -15.22
N LYS A 74 14.19 -6.25 -16.49
CA LYS A 74 13.59 -5.03 -17.04
C LYS A 74 12.22 -4.75 -16.40
N ILE A 75 11.38 -5.76 -16.22
CA ILE A 75 10.09 -5.63 -15.51
C ILE A 75 10.30 -5.12 -14.08
N ARG A 76 11.24 -5.72 -13.35
CA ARG A 76 11.59 -5.32 -11.97
C ARG A 76 12.08 -3.87 -11.91
N ARG A 77 12.97 -3.47 -12.83
CA ARG A 77 13.45 -2.09 -12.91
C ARG A 77 12.31 -1.11 -13.17
N GLU A 78 11.40 -1.43 -14.09
CA GLU A 78 10.23 -0.58 -14.36
C GLU A 78 9.30 -0.48 -13.14
N PHE A 79 9.11 -1.58 -12.40
CA PHE A 79 8.32 -1.57 -11.17
C PHE A 79 8.93 -0.66 -10.10
N ILE A 80 10.25 -0.74 -9.89
CA ILE A 80 10.98 0.08 -8.92
C ILE A 80 10.95 1.55 -9.33
N ARG A 81 11.23 1.84 -10.60
CA ARG A 81 11.19 3.20 -11.16
C ARG A 81 9.83 3.86 -10.96
N ARG A 82 8.74 3.12 -11.21
CA ARG A 82 7.37 3.62 -11.05
C ARG A 82 6.95 3.77 -9.60
N SER A 83 7.33 2.82 -8.75
CA SER A 83 6.98 2.83 -7.32
C SER A 83 7.70 3.95 -6.55
N LEU A 84 8.96 4.23 -6.89
CA LEU A 84 9.79 5.22 -6.18
C LEU A 84 9.82 6.59 -6.86
N GLY A 85 9.34 6.69 -8.10
CA GLY A 85 9.35 7.93 -8.88
C GLY A 85 10.75 8.41 -9.28
N VAL A 86 11.77 7.56 -9.12
CA VAL A 86 13.17 7.86 -9.42
C VAL A 86 13.77 6.74 -10.27
N ASP A 87 14.63 7.09 -11.22
CA ASP A 87 15.41 6.08 -11.95
C ASP A 87 16.63 5.71 -11.10
N ILE A 88 16.57 4.53 -10.49
CA ILE A 88 17.66 4.01 -9.67
C ILE A 88 18.41 3.00 -10.52
N SER A 89 19.71 3.24 -10.74
CA SER A 89 20.57 2.18 -11.25
C SER A 89 20.83 1.19 -10.12
N LEU A 90 20.12 0.07 -10.12
CA LEU A 90 20.48 -1.04 -9.24
C LEU A 90 21.63 -1.82 -9.91
N PRO A 91 22.72 -2.11 -9.18
CA PRO A 91 23.75 -3.01 -9.71
C PRO A 91 23.09 -4.34 -10.07
N GLY A 92 23.33 -4.81 -11.28
CA GLY A 92 22.74 -6.06 -11.77
C GLY A 92 23.09 -7.20 -10.84
N ASN A 93 22.09 -7.80 -10.21
CA ASN A 93 22.27 -8.97 -9.37
C ASN A 93 22.09 -10.22 -10.24
N PRO A 94 22.99 -11.24 -10.21
CA PRO A 94 22.75 -12.52 -10.90
C PRO A 94 21.45 -13.22 -10.46
N PHE A 95 20.89 -12.87 -9.30
CA PHE A 95 19.57 -13.33 -8.85
C PHE A 95 18.39 -12.49 -9.41
N ASP A 96 18.62 -11.42 -10.18
CA ASP A 96 17.53 -10.61 -10.79
C ASP A 96 16.81 -11.32 -11.94
N GLU A 97 17.42 -12.36 -12.52
CA GLU A 97 16.76 -13.23 -13.50
C GLU A 97 15.76 -14.19 -12.86
N GLN A 98 15.83 -14.37 -11.54
CA GLN A 98 14.89 -15.20 -10.80
C GLN A 98 13.59 -14.43 -10.54
N ARG A 99 12.51 -15.21 -10.39
CA ARG A 99 11.13 -14.77 -10.17
C ARG A 99 11.04 -13.49 -9.32
N ILE A 100 10.18 -12.56 -9.72
CA ILE A 100 9.92 -11.34 -8.95
C ILE A 100 9.34 -11.74 -7.59
N MET A 101 10.10 -11.51 -6.53
CA MET A 101 9.66 -11.74 -5.16
C MET A 101 8.83 -10.55 -4.71
N LEU A 102 7.55 -10.78 -4.45
CA LEU A 102 6.62 -9.79 -3.88
C LEU A 102 6.44 -10.11 -2.40
N SER A 103 7.41 -9.74 -1.57
CA SER A 103 7.21 -9.69 -0.12
C SER A 103 6.66 -8.33 0.25
N ASP A 104 5.45 -8.27 0.80
CA ASP A 104 4.92 -7.01 1.32
C ASP A 104 5.86 -6.48 2.42
N PRO A 105 5.98 -5.15 2.58
CA PRO A 105 6.98 -4.55 3.45
C PRO A 105 6.72 -4.85 4.93
N ILE A 106 5.48 -5.19 5.33
CA ILE A 106 5.16 -5.57 6.70
C ILE A 106 5.71 -6.95 6.98
N THR A 107 5.45 -7.92 6.10
CA THR A 107 6.02 -9.27 6.21
C THR A 107 7.54 -9.22 6.16
N LEU A 108 8.13 -8.44 5.24
CA LEU A 108 9.58 -8.29 5.18
C LEU A 108 10.16 -7.71 6.48
N ALA A 109 9.52 -6.69 7.07
CA ALA A 109 9.97 -6.11 8.33
C ALA A 109 9.85 -7.12 9.49
N LEU A 110 8.79 -7.93 9.51
CA LEU A 110 8.63 -9.01 10.49
C LEU A 110 9.69 -10.10 10.32
N ASP A 111 9.98 -10.52 9.09
CA ASP A 111 11.00 -11.52 8.79
C ASP A 111 12.39 -11.03 9.22
N VAL A 112 12.74 -9.78 8.90
CA VAL A 112 14.00 -9.15 9.35
C VAL A 112 14.05 -9.08 10.88
N ALA A 113 12.95 -8.71 11.55
CA ALA A 113 12.89 -8.67 13.00
C ALA A 113 13.02 -10.05 13.67
N ASN A 114 12.66 -11.13 12.97
CA ASN A 114 12.82 -12.51 13.46
C ASN A 114 14.22 -13.10 13.20
N ILE A 115 15.04 -12.45 12.35
CA ILE A 115 16.42 -12.86 12.06
C ILE A 115 17.42 -12.19 13.03
N LEU A 116 17.03 -11.07 13.65
CA LEU A 116 17.83 -10.33 14.64
C LEU A 116 17.56 -10.81 16.07
#